data_AF-A0AAP2DX52-F1
#
_entry.id   AF-A0AAP2DX52-F1
#
_cell.length_a   1.000
_cell.length_b   1.000
_cell.length_c   1.000
_cell.angle_alpha   90.00
_cell.angle_beta   90.00
_cell.angle_gamma   90.00
#
_symmetry.space_group_name_H-M   'P 1'
#
loop_
_entity.id
_entity.type
_entity.pdbx_description
1 polymer ?
#
loop_
_entity_poly.entity_id
_entity_poly.type
_entity_poly.pdbx_seq_one_letter_code
_entity_poly.pdbx_strand_id
1 'polypeptide(L)'
;MKMVKTANGIKKIDDWNPDLIPGQLKPILQQHRATLVNKLIQGELNTYIDYKFSSRASVGQLEKIRNSLDLLKDDGIDPVLYGPIFQAVLHNDFTNLDNALFYREIDATISTRLLRPHTFEKGQHMFSQQ
;
A
#
# COMPACT_ATOMS: atom_id res chain seq x y z
N MET A 1 -10.23 24.52 -11.14
CA MET A 1 -10.66 23.28 -10.46
C MET A 1 -9.85 22.13 -11.02
N LYS A 2 -9.39 21.19 -10.18
CA LYS A 2 -8.63 20.02 -10.63
C LYS A 2 -9.44 18.73 -10.50
N MET A 3 -9.14 17.77 -11.37
CA MET A 3 -9.81 16.47 -11.42
C MET A 3 -8.79 15.34 -11.33
N VAL A 4 -9.07 14.36 -10.48
CA VAL A 4 -8.25 13.18 -10.28
C VAL A 4 -9.08 11.93 -10.58
N LYS A 5 -8.72 11.19 -11.62
CA LYS A 5 -9.36 9.92 -11.95
C LYS A 5 -8.70 8.79 -11.15
N THR A 6 -9.53 8.09 -10.38
CA THR A 6 -9.16 6.92 -9.57
C THR A 6 -9.89 5.68 -10.09
N ALA A 7 -9.56 4.50 -9.56
CA ALA A 7 -10.32 3.28 -9.86
C ALA A 7 -11.78 3.36 -9.39
N ASN A 8 -12.08 4.25 -8.43
CA ASN A 8 -13.42 4.45 -7.87
C ASN A 8 -14.17 5.64 -8.51
N GLY A 9 -13.65 6.18 -9.61
CA GLY A 9 -14.23 7.31 -10.32
C GLY A 9 -13.42 8.60 -10.19
N ILE A 10 -14.01 9.71 -10.60
CA ILE A 10 -13.36 11.03 -10.67
C ILE A 10 -13.62 11.79 -9.37
N LYS A 11 -12.56 12.31 -8.76
CA LYS A 11 -12.58 13.19 -7.60
C LYS A 11 -12.23 14.61 -8.03
N LYS A 12 -12.88 15.60 -7.42
CA LYS A 12 -12.63 17.02 -7.67
C LYS A 12 -11.79 17.58 -6.53
N ILE A 13 -10.86 18.46 -6.87
CA ILE A 13 -10.01 19.19 -5.93
C ILE A 13 -10.18 20.68 -6.23
N ASP A 14 -10.49 21.42 -5.18
CA ASP A 14 -10.52 22.88 -5.23
C ASP A 14 -9.09 23.42 -5.30
N ASP A 15 -8.82 24.26 -6.30
CA ASP A 15 -7.49 24.78 -6.63
C ASP A 15 -7.39 26.31 -6.54
N TRP A 16 -8.36 26.95 -5.87
CA TRP A 16 -8.31 28.40 -5.60
C TRP A 16 -7.10 28.78 -4.73
N ASN A 17 -6.57 27.84 -3.93
CA ASN A 17 -5.30 27.94 -3.24
C ASN A 17 -4.48 26.65 -3.43
N PRO A 18 -3.35 26.70 -4.17
CA PRO A 18 -2.49 25.54 -4.40
C PRO A 18 -1.98 24.86 -3.12
N ASP A 19 -1.80 25.61 -2.03
CA ASP A 19 -1.28 25.08 -0.76
C ASP A 19 -2.27 24.12 -0.07
N LEU A 20 -3.55 24.17 -0.46
CA LEU A 20 -4.59 23.27 0.06
C LEU A 20 -4.73 21.98 -0.75
N ILE A 21 -4.16 21.91 -1.95
CA ILE A 21 -4.24 20.74 -2.83
C ILE A 21 -3.67 19.48 -2.14
N PRO A 22 -2.51 19.52 -1.45
CA PRO A 22 -1.98 18.33 -0.80
C PRO A 22 -2.91 17.78 0.28
N GLY A 23 -3.58 18.65 1.04
CA GLY A 23 -4.55 18.26 2.07
C GLY A 23 -5.76 17.52 1.50
N GLN A 24 -6.25 17.95 0.32
CA GLN A 24 -7.36 17.29 -0.38
C GLN A 24 -6.93 16.03 -1.13
N LEU A 25 -5.70 15.99 -1.65
CA LEU A 25 -5.19 14.86 -2.43
C LEU A 25 -4.84 13.65 -1.56
N LYS A 26 -4.26 13.86 -0.37
CA LYS A 26 -3.90 12.78 0.58
C LYS A 26 -5.03 11.77 0.83
N PRO A 27 -6.25 12.16 1.24
CA PRO A 27 -7.33 11.20 1.47
C PRO A 27 -7.78 10.48 0.19
N ILE A 28 -7.66 11.11 -0.98
CA ILE A 28 -7.95 10.46 -2.28
C ILE A 28 -6.93 9.34 -2.55
N LEU A 29 -5.64 9.62 -2.35
CA LEU A 29 -4.58 8.61 -2.51
C LEU A 29 -4.71 7.48 -1.50
N GLN A 30 -5.02 7.81 -0.23
CA GLN A 30 -5.25 6.80 0.82
C GLN A 30 -6.43 5.89 0.48
N GLN A 31 -7.56 6.47 0.04
CA GLN A 31 -8.72 5.69 -0.40
C GLN A 31 -8.39 4.77 -1.60
N HIS A 32 -7.60 5.27 -2.55
CA HIS A 32 -7.18 4.48 -3.71
C HIS A 32 -6.27 3.31 -3.29
N ARG A 33 -5.28 3.57 -2.42
CA ARG A 33 -4.41 2.52 -1.83
C ARG A 33 -5.24 1.46 -1.10
N ALA A 34 -6.13 1.89 -0.21
CA ALA A 34 -7.01 1.00 0.53
C ALA A 34 -7.84 0.10 -0.41
N THR A 35 -8.32 0.64 -1.53
CA THR A 35 -9.07 -0.12 -2.53
C THR A 35 -8.22 -1.21 -3.18
N LEU A 36 -6.99 -0.87 -3.59
CA LEU A 36 -6.07 -1.84 -4.20
C LEU A 36 -5.69 -2.94 -3.21
N VAL A 37 -5.37 -2.55 -1.97
CA VAL A 37 -5.04 -3.49 -0.89
C VAL A 37 -6.21 -4.43 -0.59
N ASN A 38 -7.43 -3.91 -0.44
CA ASN A 38 -8.61 -4.72 -0.15
C ASN A 38 -8.87 -5.75 -1.26
N LYS A 39 -8.81 -5.34 -2.53
CA LYS A 39 -8.94 -6.25 -3.67
C LYS A 39 -7.91 -7.37 -3.63
N LEU A 40 -6.66 -7.01 -3.35
CA LEU A 40 -5.57 -7.97 -3.26
C LEU A 40 -5.80 -8.98 -2.12
N ILE A 41 -6.12 -8.50 -0.91
CA ILE A 41 -6.36 -9.36 0.26
C ILE A 41 -7.53 -10.31 0.06
N GLN A 42 -8.62 -9.83 -0.55
CA GLN A 42 -9.88 -10.58 -0.67
C GLN A 42 -9.82 -11.72 -1.68
N GLY A 43 -9.07 -11.57 -2.78
CA GLY A 43 -9.15 -12.53 -3.89
C GLY A 43 -7.81 -13.03 -4.42
N GLU A 44 -6.80 -12.18 -4.48
CA GLU A 44 -5.68 -12.41 -5.41
C GLU A 44 -4.32 -12.54 -4.73
N LEU A 45 -4.23 -12.36 -3.40
CA LEU A 45 -2.95 -12.25 -2.70
C LEU A 45 -2.00 -13.41 -2.98
N ASN A 46 -2.49 -14.65 -2.96
CA ASN A 46 -1.62 -15.81 -3.17
C ASN A 46 -1.11 -15.89 -4.62
N THR A 47 -2.00 -15.69 -5.59
CA THR A 47 -1.67 -15.63 -7.02
C THR A 47 -0.73 -14.48 -7.34
N TYR A 48 -0.96 -13.32 -6.72
CA TYR A 48 -0.10 -12.16 -6.85
C TYR A 48 1.30 -12.43 -6.33
N ILE A 49 1.42 -13.07 -5.16
CA ILE A 49 2.72 -13.42 -4.59
C ILE A 49 3.48 -14.38 -5.51
N ASP A 50 2.80 -15.43 -5.99
CA ASP A 50 3.40 -16.41 -6.91
C ASP A 50 3.87 -15.74 -8.21
N TYR A 51 3.01 -14.93 -8.82
CA TYR A 51 3.33 -14.21 -10.05
C TYR A 51 4.47 -13.20 -9.86
N LYS A 52 4.39 -12.34 -8.84
CA LYS A 52 5.27 -11.18 -8.69
C LYS A 52 6.63 -11.54 -8.07
N PHE A 53 6.65 -12.52 -7.16
CA PHE A 53 7.85 -12.90 -6.41
C PHE A 53 8.36 -14.29 -6.77
N SER A 54 7.68 -15.02 -7.67
CA SER A 54 8.03 -16.41 -8.04
C SER A 54 8.19 -17.30 -6.80
N SER A 55 7.32 -17.10 -5.81
CA SER A 55 7.42 -17.71 -4.49
C SER A 55 6.04 -18.12 -3.98
N ARG A 56 6.00 -19.17 -3.16
CA ARG A 56 4.77 -19.59 -2.47
C ARG A 56 4.88 -19.27 -1.00
N ALA A 57 3.96 -18.44 -0.51
CA ALA A 57 3.87 -18.14 0.92
C ALA A 57 3.15 -19.28 1.65
N SER A 58 3.71 -19.69 2.79
CA SER A 58 3.00 -20.56 3.74
C SER A 58 1.80 -19.84 4.35
N VAL A 59 0.86 -20.59 4.94
CA VAL A 59 -0.34 -20.03 5.60
C VAL A 59 0.03 -18.95 6.62
N GLY A 60 1.00 -19.21 7.49
CA GLY A 60 1.44 -18.23 8.50
C GLY A 60 2.14 -17.00 7.90
N GLN A 61 2.81 -17.13 6.76
CA GLN A 61 3.35 -15.97 6.03
C GLN A 61 2.24 -15.16 5.39
N LEU A 62 1.22 -15.80 4.80
CA LEU A 62 0.07 -15.13 4.21
C LEU A 62 -0.69 -14.31 5.26
N GLU A 63 -0.90 -14.82 6.47
CA GLU A 63 -1.52 -14.07 7.56
C GLU A 63 -0.69 -12.85 7.96
N LYS A 64 0.63 -13.00 8.11
CA LYS A 64 1.53 -11.87 8.42
C LYS A 64 1.55 -10.81 7.33
N ILE A 65 1.50 -11.23 6.06
CA ILE A 65 1.39 -10.34 4.92
C ILE A 65 0.05 -9.61 4.94
N ARG A 66 -1.06 -10.31 5.12
CA ARG A 66 -2.40 -9.70 5.23
C ARG A 66 -2.44 -8.65 6.33
N ASN A 67 -1.97 -8.96 7.53
CA ASN A 67 -1.93 -8.00 8.63
C ASN A 67 -1.07 -6.78 8.30
N SER A 68 0.07 -6.97 7.63
CA SER A 68 0.95 -5.84 7.25
C SER A 68 0.32 -4.97 6.16
N LEU A 69 -0.38 -5.58 5.20
CA LEU A 69 -1.14 -4.86 4.19
C LEU A 69 -2.35 -4.13 4.79
N ASP A 70 -3.01 -4.72 5.78
CA ASP A 70 -4.12 -4.09 6.49
C ASP A 70 -3.66 -2.83 7.25
N LEU A 71 -2.48 -2.88 7.87
CA LEU A 71 -1.87 -1.68 8.45
C LEU A 71 -1.51 -0.64 7.38
N LEU A 72 -0.98 -1.07 6.23
CA LEU A 72 -0.63 -0.17 5.13
C LEU A 72 -1.86 0.57 4.57
N LYS A 73 -3.02 -0.07 4.52
CA LYS A 73 -4.31 0.52 4.12
C LYS A 73 -4.61 1.78 4.96
N ASP A 74 -4.39 1.71 6.26
CA ASP A 74 -4.77 2.76 7.22
C ASP A 74 -3.65 3.78 7.48
N ASP A 75 -2.42 3.47 7.07
CA ASP A 75 -1.28 4.36 7.26
C ASP A 75 -1.42 5.69 6.49
N GLY A 76 -0.60 6.68 6.84
CA GLY A 76 -0.49 7.93 6.10
C GLY A 76 0.02 7.73 4.66
N ILE A 77 -0.17 8.75 3.83
CA ILE A 77 0.48 8.84 2.52
C ILE A 77 1.81 9.58 2.69
N ASP A 78 2.91 8.91 2.35
CA ASP A 78 4.24 9.53 2.32
C ASP A 78 4.33 10.54 1.16
N PRO A 79 4.44 11.85 1.45
CA PRO A 79 4.50 12.87 0.41
C PRO A 79 5.76 12.78 -0.46
N VAL A 80 6.84 12.17 0.03
CA VAL A 80 8.07 11.97 -0.75
C VAL A 80 7.86 10.88 -1.79
N LEU A 81 7.33 9.73 -1.37
CA LEU A 81 6.99 8.60 -2.25
C LEU A 81 6.00 8.99 -3.35
N TYR A 82 4.96 9.73 -2.99
CA TYR A 82 3.89 10.13 -3.89
C TYR A 82 4.12 11.48 -4.57
N GLY A 83 5.30 12.10 -4.36
CA GLY A 83 5.69 13.39 -4.92
C GLY A 83 5.38 13.56 -6.41
N PRO A 84 5.67 12.57 -7.29
CA PRO A 84 5.31 12.66 -8.71
C PRO A 84 3.82 12.86 -8.96
N ILE A 85 2.94 12.25 -8.14
CA ILE A 85 1.48 12.43 -8.26
C ILE A 85 1.07 13.83 -7.79
N PHE A 86 1.64 14.32 -6.68
CA PHE A 86 1.39 15.70 -6.24
C PHE A 86 1.78 16.69 -7.32
N GLN A 87 2.95 16.53 -7.93
CA GLN A 87 3.40 17.38 -9.02
C GLN A 87 2.50 17.29 -10.25
N ALA A 88 2.07 16.08 -10.64
CA ALA A 88 1.14 15.92 -11.75
C ALA A 88 -0.19 16.64 -11.50
N VAL A 89 -0.76 16.52 -10.29
CA VAL A 89 -2.01 17.21 -9.94
C VAL A 89 -1.82 18.72 -9.92
N LEU A 90 -0.70 19.24 -9.40
CA LEU A 90 -0.42 20.67 -9.39
C LEU A 90 -0.36 21.26 -10.80
N HIS A 91 0.24 20.56 -11.75
CA HIS A 91 0.47 21.08 -13.11
C HIS A 91 -0.65 20.78 -14.12
N ASN A 92 -1.52 19.82 -13.84
CA ASN A 92 -2.57 19.41 -14.77
C ASN A 92 -3.98 19.65 -14.19
N ASP A 93 -4.93 19.96 -15.07
CA ASP A 93 -6.34 20.09 -14.70
C ASP A 93 -7.01 18.73 -14.54
N PHE A 94 -6.52 17.72 -15.25
CA PHE A 94 -6.96 16.34 -15.17
C PHE A 94 -5.77 15.40 -15.01
N THR A 95 -5.75 14.64 -13.92
CA THR A 95 -4.70 13.65 -13.63
C THR A 95 -5.34 12.27 -13.50
N ASN A 96 -4.82 11.30 -14.25
CA ASN A 96 -5.17 9.89 -14.06
C ASN A 96 -4.18 9.25 -13.08
N LEU A 97 -4.66 8.67 -11.99
CA LEU A 97 -3.78 7.96 -11.05
C LEU A 97 -3.33 6.64 -11.66
N ASP A 98 -2.02 6.53 -11.86
CA ASP A 98 -1.37 5.26 -12.16
C ASP A 98 -1.21 4.43 -10.88
N ASN A 99 -1.36 3.12 -11.00
CA ASN A 99 -1.26 2.19 -9.89
C ASN A 99 0.20 1.82 -9.56
N ALA A 100 1.18 2.16 -10.41
CA ALA A 100 2.56 1.70 -10.27
C ALA A 100 3.19 2.04 -8.92
N LEU A 101 3.01 3.27 -8.42
CA LEU A 101 3.57 3.68 -7.11
C LEU A 101 2.89 2.96 -5.93
N PHE A 102 1.58 2.73 -6.03
CA PHE A 102 0.84 1.98 -5.02
C PHE A 102 1.28 0.52 -4.97
N TYR A 103 1.43 -0.13 -6.12
CA TYR A 103 1.93 -1.50 -6.18
C TYR A 103 3.39 -1.59 -5.73
N ARG A 104 4.22 -0.57 -5.97
CA ARG A 104 5.59 -0.53 -5.43
C ARG A 104 5.61 -0.57 -3.91
N GLU A 105 4.70 0.17 -3.27
CA GLU A 105 4.57 0.20 -1.80
C GLU A 105 4.04 -1.15 -1.27
N ILE A 106 3.02 -1.72 -1.93
CA ILE A 106 2.50 -3.06 -1.63
C ILE A 106 3.60 -4.12 -1.77
N ASP A 107 4.38 -4.07 -2.84
CA ASP A 107 5.48 -5.00 -3.11
C ASP A 107 6.55 -4.92 -2.02
N ALA A 108 6.90 -3.70 -1.60
CA ALA A 108 7.83 -3.49 -0.50
C ALA A 108 7.31 -4.15 0.78
N THR A 109 6.05 -3.91 1.15
CA THR A 109 5.43 -4.52 2.34
C THR A 109 5.43 -6.05 2.28
N ILE A 110 5.05 -6.63 1.14
CA ILE A 110 5.04 -8.09 0.94
C ILE A 110 6.46 -8.66 1.04
N SER A 111 7.42 -8.04 0.35
CA SER A 111 8.81 -8.52 0.30
C SER A 111 9.46 -8.61 1.69
N THR A 112 9.17 -7.65 2.59
CA THR A 112 9.71 -7.64 3.95
C THR A 112 9.28 -8.84 4.79
N ARG A 113 8.12 -9.43 4.46
CA ARG A 113 7.56 -10.60 5.16
C ARG A 113 7.86 -11.92 4.46
N LEU A 114 8.09 -11.89 3.14
CA LEU A 114 8.53 -13.06 2.37
C LEU A 114 10.01 -13.38 2.58
N LEU A 115 10.89 -12.37 2.53
CA LEU A 115 12.35 -12.55 2.52
C LEU A 115 12.98 -12.64 3.90
N ARG A 116 12.21 -12.45 4.98
CA ARG A 116 12.67 -12.69 6.34
C ARG A 116 12.24 -14.10 6.78
N PRO A 117 13.09 -15.14 6.58
CA PRO A 117 12.87 -16.40 7.27
C PRO A 117 12.84 -16.10 8.76
N HIS A 118 11.92 -16.73 9.49
CA HIS A 118 11.90 -16.65 10.94
C HIS A 118 13.25 -17.07 11.48
N THR A 119 14.08 -16.11 11.88
CA THR A 119 15.17 -16.33 12.82
C THR A 119 14.53 -16.81 14.10
N PHE A 120 14.55 -18.13 14.27
CA PHE A 120 14.38 -18.91 15.49
C PHE A 120 14.08 -18.10 16.77
N GLU A 121 12.85 -18.19 17.27
CA GLU A 121 12.61 -18.16 18.72
C GLU A 121 13.17 -19.47 19.31
N LYS A 122 14.48 -19.56 19.47
CA LYS A 122 15.11 -20.60 20.30
C LYS A 122 15.35 -20.01 21.69
N GLY A 123 14.66 -20.55 22.69
CA GLY A 123 15.16 -20.55 24.07
C GLY A 123 14.32 -19.83 25.12
N GLN A 124 13.09 -20.30 25.37
CA GLN A 124 12.48 -20.19 26.71
C GLN A 124 11.85 -21.54 27.09
N HIS A 125 12.67 -22.59 27.15
CA HIS A 125 12.25 -23.88 27.72
C HIS A 125 13.45 -24.66 28.27
N MET A 126 14.21 -24.06 29.19
CA MET A 126 15.04 -24.73 30.21
C MET A 126 15.34 -23.62 31.25
N PHE A 127 15.01 -23.67 32.54
CA PHE A 127 15.07 -24.72 33.54
C PHE A 127 14.03 -24.43 34.63
N SER A 128 13.30 -25.45 35.05
CA SER A 128 12.84 -25.59 36.45
C SER A 128 12.47 -27.06 36.63
N GLN A 129 13.48 -27.88 36.88
CA GLN A 129 13.29 -29.15 37.58
C GLN A 129 14.07 -29.06 38.88
N GLN A 130 13.29 -29.21 39.96
CA GLN A 130 13.59 -29.72 41.30
C GLN A 130 14.54 -28.90 42.18
#